data_AF-A0A1B0GMA1-F1
#
_entry.id   AF-A0A1B0GMA1-F1
#
_cell.length_a   1.000
_cell.length_b   1.000
_cell.length_c   1.000
_cell.angle_alpha   90.00
_cell.angle_beta   90.00
_cell.angle_gamma   90.00
#
_symmetry.space_group_name_H-M   'P 1'
#
loop_
_entity.id
_entity.type
_entity.pdbx_description
1 polymer ?
#
loop_
_entity_poly.entity_id
_entity_poly.type
_entity_poly.pdbx_seq_one_letter_code
_entity_poly.pdbx_strand_id
1 'polypeptide(L)'
;MRIRATLLASSNTYWGQGDQDNTRLSRDEELYKQEVVRLEKDLSDLEASVEGLRGEVINRRTRVNMAAVEDMALVLSRASKTVAELKMRFPSLQNGLRNILASEMEKVVREEKFLKEEPDRLESALRRCKKLTGTLVTLKRLASVQEQRTCVEPQQDTPETTRTAEVQTTNKVVFP
;
A
#
# COMPACT_ATOMS: atom_id res chain seq x y z
N MET A 1 2.06 22.94 28.90
CA MET A 1 1.28 22.56 27.69
C MET A 1 1.96 21.37 27.02
N ARG A 2 1.28 20.23 26.85
CA ARG A 2 1.80 19.04 26.13
C ARG A 2 0.98 18.86 24.84
N ILE A 3 1.65 18.94 23.70
CA ILE A 3 1.05 18.70 22.38
C ILE A 3 1.15 17.18 22.15
N ARG A 4 0.02 16.47 22.20
CA ARG A 4 -0.05 15.03 21.88
C ARG A 4 -0.09 14.87 20.36
N ALA A 5 0.85 14.09 19.82
CA ALA A 5 0.80 13.59 18.45
C ALA A 5 0.07 12.24 18.44
N THR A 6 -1.07 12.17 17.76
CA THR A 6 -1.77 10.92 17.47
C THR A 6 -1.19 10.37 16.17
N LEU A 7 -0.30 9.38 16.26
CA LEU A 7 0.17 8.65 15.08
C LEU A 7 -0.96 7.71 14.63
N LEU A 8 -1.38 7.81 13.36
CA LEU A 8 -2.32 6.86 12.74
C LEU A 8 -1.68 5.47 12.67
N ALA A 9 -1.95 4.62 13.64
CA ALA A 9 -1.75 3.18 13.54
C ALA A 9 -3.03 2.53 13.01
N SER A 10 -3.32 2.74 11.72
CA SER A 10 -4.47 2.13 11.04
C SER A 10 -4.06 1.56 9.69
N SER A 11 -3.11 0.62 9.64
CA SER A 11 -2.77 -0.05 8.36
C SER A 11 -2.16 -1.46 8.47
N ASN A 12 -2.30 -2.17 9.60
CA ASN A 12 -1.60 -3.46 9.76
C ASN A 12 -2.49 -4.72 9.85
N THR A 13 -3.80 -4.63 9.64
CA THR A 13 -4.71 -5.79 9.75
C THR A 13 -5.15 -6.39 8.41
N TYR A 14 -4.83 -5.77 7.27
CA TYR A 14 -5.28 -6.26 5.95
C TYR A 14 -4.31 -7.24 5.26
N TRP A 15 -3.08 -7.39 5.77
CA TRP A 15 -2.02 -8.13 5.09
C TRP A 15 -2.09 -9.66 5.25
N GLY A 16 -2.76 -10.17 6.29
CA GLY A 16 -2.77 -11.62 6.59
C GLY A 16 -3.67 -12.48 5.71
N GLN A 17 -4.69 -11.89 5.07
CA GLN A 17 -5.69 -12.65 4.30
C GLN A 17 -5.36 -12.69 2.81
N GLY A 18 -4.83 -11.60 2.25
CA GLY A 18 -4.39 -11.55 0.85
C GLY A 18 -3.18 -12.45 0.56
N ASP A 19 -2.31 -12.67 1.55
CA ASP A 19 -1.08 -13.46 1.38
C ASP A 19 -1.36 -14.97 1.22
N GLN A 20 -2.34 -15.49 1.96
CA GLN A 20 -2.76 -16.89 1.85
C GLN A 20 -3.45 -17.18 0.50
N ASP A 21 -4.32 -16.29 0.04
CA ASP A 21 -5.00 -16.44 -1.25
C ASP A 21 -4.01 -16.28 -2.42
N ASN A 22 -3.03 -15.38 -2.30
CA ASN A 22 -1.94 -15.24 -3.28
C ASN A 22 -1.08 -16.51 -3.35
N THR A 23 -0.72 -17.08 -2.19
CA THR A 23 0.05 -18.34 -2.12
C THR A 23 -0.70 -19.50 -2.79
N ARG A 24 -2.03 -19.55 -2.62
CA ARG A 24 -2.88 -20.57 -3.27
C ARG A 24 -2.92 -20.39 -4.78
N LEU A 25 -3.15 -19.17 -5.25
CA LEU A 25 -3.18 -18.85 -6.68
C LEU A 25 -1.84 -19.11 -7.37
N SER A 26 -0.72 -18.80 -6.69
CA SER A 26 0.62 -19.10 -7.20
C SER A 26 0.86 -20.60 -7.34
N ARG A 27 0.38 -21.41 -6.38
CA ARG A 27 0.43 -22.88 -6.51
C ARG A 27 -0.43 -23.38 -7.67
N ASP A 28 -1.64 -22.86 -7.83
CA ASP A 28 -2.54 -23.25 -8.91
C ASP A 28 -1.96 -22.87 -10.28
N GLU A 29 -1.23 -21.75 -10.37
CA GLU A 29 -0.47 -21.33 -11.55
C GLU A 29 0.63 -22.34 -11.90
N GLU A 30 1.41 -22.76 -10.89
CA GLU A 30 2.51 -23.71 -11.11
C GLU A 30 1.97 -25.08 -11.56
N LEU A 31 0.91 -25.57 -10.92
CA LEU A 31 0.25 -26.82 -11.33
C LEU A 31 -0.28 -26.72 -12.76
N TYR A 32 -0.91 -25.60 -13.12
CA TYR A 32 -1.39 -25.37 -14.49
C TYR A 32 -0.24 -25.41 -15.50
N LYS A 33 0.89 -24.74 -15.22
CA LYS A 33 2.09 -24.77 -16.08
C LYS A 33 2.65 -26.17 -16.23
N GLN A 34 2.76 -26.91 -15.13
CA GLN A 34 3.26 -28.29 -15.15
C GLN A 34 2.36 -29.20 -16.00
N GLU A 35 1.04 -29.08 -15.88
CA GLU A 35 0.10 -29.85 -16.69
C GLU A 35 0.19 -29.51 -18.18
N VAL A 36 0.38 -28.24 -18.53
CA VAL A 36 0.63 -27.81 -19.93
C VAL A 36 1.90 -28.45 -20.47
N VAL A 37 3.01 -28.37 -19.74
CA VAL A 37 4.30 -28.95 -20.17
C VAL A 37 4.20 -30.47 -20.34
N ARG A 38 3.52 -31.17 -19.42
CA ARG A 38 3.30 -32.61 -19.54
C ARG A 38 2.46 -32.94 -20.78
N LEU A 39 1.38 -32.20 -21.00
CA LEU A 39 0.51 -32.37 -22.16
C LEU A 39 1.27 -32.17 -23.49
N GLU A 40 2.10 -31.11 -23.59
CA GLU A 40 2.91 -30.86 -24.79
C GLU A 40 3.89 -32.00 -25.07
N LYS A 41 4.49 -32.54 -24.01
CA LYS A 41 5.35 -33.73 -24.12
C LYS A 41 4.58 -34.96 -24.57
N ASP A 42 3.44 -35.26 -23.94
CA ASP A 42 2.61 -36.42 -24.28
C ASP A 42 2.15 -36.36 -25.75
N LEU A 43 1.81 -35.16 -26.24
CA LEU A 43 1.46 -34.94 -27.64
C LEU A 43 2.66 -35.13 -28.58
N SER A 44 3.84 -34.60 -28.22
CA SER A 44 5.06 -34.77 -29.02
C SER A 44 5.48 -36.24 -29.14
N ASP A 45 5.41 -36.98 -28.04
CA ASP A 45 5.72 -38.42 -28.00
C ASP A 45 4.70 -39.24 -28.83
N LEU A 46 3.41 -38.84 -28.77
CA LEU A 46 2.36 -39.44 -29.58
C LEU A 46 2.54 -39.15 -31.07
N GLU A 47 2.86 -37.91 -31.46
CA GLU A 47 3.13 -37.52 -32.84
C GLU A 47 4.30 -38.33 -33.42
N ALA A 48 5.39 -38.49 -32.66
CA ALA A 48 6.53 -39.31 -33.06
C ALA A 48 6.15 -40.79 -33.23
N SER A 49 5.32 -41.33 -32.33
CA SER A 49 4.85 -42.72 -32.40
C SER A 49 3.94 -42.96 -33.62
N VAL A 50 3.02 -42.02 -33.90
CA VAL A 50 2.13 -42.06 -35.06
C VAL A 50 2.93 -41.96 -36.37
N GLU A 51 3.91 -41.05 -36.42
CA GLU A 51 4.79 -40.90 -37.58
C GLU A 51 5.66 -42.15 -37.80
N GLY A 52 6.19 -42.74 -36.72
CA GLY A 52 6.93 -43.99 -36.75
C GLY A 52 6.11 -45.13 -37.35
N LEU A 53 4.89 -45.35 -36.83
CA LEU A 53 4.00 -46.39 -37.36
C LEU A 53 3.64 -46.12 -38.83
N ARG A 54 3.35 -44.87 -39.19
CA ARG A 54 3.06 -44.49 -40.58
C ARG A 54 4.25 -44.81 -41.49
N GLY A 55 5.46 -44.48 -41.07
CA GLY A 55 6.69 -44.76 -41.79
C GLY A 55 6.94 -46.26 -41.99
N GLU A 56 6.67 -47.09 -40.98
CA GLU A 56 6.79 -48.54 -41.11
C GLU A 56 5.81 -49.12 -42.14
N VAL A 57 4.56 -48.66 -42.11
CA VAL A 57 3.53 -49.12 -43.05
C VAL A 57 3.87 -48.75 -44.48
N ILE A 58 4.28 -47.50 -44.71
CA ILE A 58 4.58 -46.99 -46.05
C ILE A 58 5.90 -47.57 -46.58
N ASN A 59 6.98 -47.48 -45.80
CA ASN A 59 8.32 -47.77 -46.29
C ASN A 59 8.70 -49.24 -46.16
N ARG A 60 8.18 -49.94 -45.16
CA ARG A 60 8.51 -51.36 -44.89
C ARG A 60 7.35 -52.31 -45.23
N ARG A 61 6.21 -51.78 -45.71
CA ARG A 61 4.99 -52.54 -46.05
C ARG A 61 4.53 -53.43 -44.90
N THR A 62 4.76 -53.00 -43.65
CA THR A 62 4.30 -53.73 -42.47
C THR A 62 2.80 -53.62 -42.32
N ARG A 63 2.18 -54.68 -41.78
CA ARG A 63 0.75 -54.65 -41.45
C ARG A 63 0.54 -53.82 -40.19
N VAL A 64 -0.46 -52.94 -40.22
CA VAL A 64 -0.88 -52.14 -39.05
C VAL A 64 -1.36 -53.06 -37.93
N ASN A 65 -0.85 -52.84 -36.72
CA ASN A 65 -1.38 -53.46 -35.51
C ASN A 65 -2.53 -52.62 -34.95
N MET A 66 -3.75 -53.17 -34.96
CA MET A 66 -4.94 -52.44 -34.51
C MET A 66 -4.88 -52.06 -33.03
N ALA A 67 -4.29 -52.92 -32.17
CA ALA A 67 -4.15 -52.64 -30.75
C ALA A 67 -3.27 -51.40 -30.51
N ALA A 68 -2.18 -51.25 -31.26
CA ALA A 68 -1.31 -50.09 -31.15
C ALA A 68 -2.02 -48.79 -31.58
N VAL A 69 -2.89 -48.87 -32.60
CA VAL A 69 -3.71 -47.73 -33.04
C VAL A 69 -4.73 -47.35 -31.99
N GLU A 70 -5.39 -48.33 -31.38
CA GLU A 70 -6.35 -48.11 -30.29
C GLU A 70 -5.69 -47.48 -29.06
N ASP A 71 -4.50 -47.94 -28.67
CA ASP A 71 -3.72 -47.37 -27.58
C ASP A 71 -3.35 -45.90 -27.86
N MET A 72 -2.85 -45.61 -29.06
CA MET A 72 -2.54 -44.23 -29.48
C MET A 72 -3.80 -43.34 -29.50
N ALA A 73 -4.94 -43.86 -29.95
CA ALA A 73 -6.22 -43.15 -29.93
C ALA A 73 -6.70 -42.87 -28.49
N LEU A 74 -6.45 -43.78 -27.56
CA LEU A 74 -6.75 -43.59 -26.13
C LEU A 74 -5.88 -42.49 -25.52
N VAL A 75 -4.57 -42.47 -25.83
CA VAL A 75 -3.66 -41.39 -25.41
C VAL A 75 -4.12 -40.04 -25.95
N LEU A 76 -4.46 -39.97 -27.24
CA LEU A 76 -4.99 -38.75 -27.87
C LEU A 76 -6.28 -38.27 -27.19
N SER A 77 -7.17 -39.20 -26.83
CA SER A 77 -8.42 -38.89 -26.14
C SER A 77 -8.19 -38.30 -24.75
N ARG A 78 -7.21 -38.84 -24.01
CA ARG A 78 -6.80 -38.29 -22.70
C ARG A 78 -6.20 -36.91 -22.84
N ALA A 79 -5.27 -36.71 -23.77
CA ALA A 79 -4.66 -35.41 -24.06
C ALA A 79 -5.74 -34.36 -24.41
N SER A 80 -6.71 -34.72 -25.26
CA SER A 80 -7.83 -33.85 -25.63
C SER A 80 -8.69 -33.46 -24.43
N LYS A 81 -8.93 -34.38 -23.49
CA LYS A 81 -9.65 -34.10 -22.24
C LYS A 81 -8.86 -33.13 -21.35
N THR A 82 -7.55 -33.34 -21.19
CA THR A 82 -6.67 -32.43 -20.44
C THR A 82 -6.66 -31.03 -21.04
N VAL A 83 -6.61 -30.89 -22.37
CA VAL A 83 -6.76 -29.59 -23.05
C VAL A 83 -8.06 -28.90 -22.65
N ALA A 84 -9.18 -29.62 -22.68
CA ALA A 84 -10.48 -29.05 -22.32
C ALA A 84 -10.51 -28.58 -20.85
N GLU A 85 -9.96 -29.37 -19.93
CA GLU A 85 -9.87 -29.02 -18.51
C GLU A 85 -8.98 -27.79 -18.27
N LEU A 86 -7.81 -27.71 -18.92
CA LEU A 86 -6.93 -26.55 -18.87
C LEU A 86 -7.62 -25.30 -19.41
N LYS A 87 -8.32 -25.41 -20.55
CA LYS A 87 -9.09 -24.29 -21.12
C LYS A 87 -10.20 -23.80 -20.20
N MET A 88 -10.84 -24.70 -19.46
CA MET A 88 -11.88 -24.34 -18.49
C MET A 88 -11.31 -23.66 -17.23
N ARG A 89 -10.13 -24.08 -16.77
CA ARG A 89 -9.48 -23.53 -15.56
C ARG A 89 -8.79 -22.19 -15.82
N PHE A 90 -8.27 -21.98 -17.03
CA PHE A 90 -7.44 -20.82 -17.35
C PHE A 90 -8.12 -19.46 -17.07
N PRO A 91 -9.40 -19.20 -17.43
CA PRO A 91 -10.02 -17.90 -17.18
C PRO A 91 -10.03 -17.50 -15.70
N SER A 92 -10.33 -18.45 -14.81
CA SER A 92 -10.34 -18.22 -13.36
C SER A 92 -8.94 -17.91 -12.82
N LEU A 93 -7.95 -18.70 -13.22
CA LEU A 93 -6.55 -18.49 -12.86
C LEU A 93 -6.04 -17.13 -13.37
N GLN A 94 -6.32 -16.82 -14.63
CA GLN A 94 -5.93 -15.56 -15.28
C GLN A 94 -6.53 -14.35 -14.57
N ASN A 95 -7.81 -14.41 -14.19
CA ASN A 95 -8.47 -13.34 -13.45
C ASN A 95 -7.86 -13.16 -12.06
N GLY A 96 -7.58 -14.25 -11.34
CA GLY A 96 -6.92 -14.22 -10.03
C GLY A 96 -5.55 -13.53 -10.08
N LEU A 97 -4.71 -13.94 -11.04
CA LEU A 97 -3.38 -13.34 -11.25
C LEU A 97 -3.47 -11.85 -11.61
N ARG A 98 -4.41 -11.46 -12.49
CA ARG A 98 -4.62 -10.04 -12.83
C ARG A 98 -5.02 -9.20 -11.63
N ASN A 99 -5.88 -9.73 -10.75
CA ASN A 99 -6.33 -9.00 -9.56
C ASN A 99 -5.18 -8.76 -8.58
N ILE A 100 -4.32 -9.76 -8.36
CA ILE A 100 -3.12 -9.61 -7.55
C ILE A 100 -2.21 -8.53 -8.14
N LEU A 101 -1.89 -8.64 -9.43
CA LEU A 101 -1.03 -7.67 -10.11
C LEU A 101 -1.60 -6.25 -10.05
N ALA A 102 -2.91 -6.09 -10.20
CA ALA A 102 -3.57 -4.80 -10.09
C ALA A 102 -3.50 -4.23 -8.67
N SER A 103 -3.72 -5.05 -7.64
CA SER A 103 -3.62 -4.62 -6.24
C SER A 103 -2.20 -4.24 -5.85
N GLU A 104 -1.21 -5.04 -6.26
CA GLU A 104 0.20 -4.72 -6.05
C GLU A 104 0.59 -3.44 -6.77
N MET A 105 0.12 -3.24 -8.01
CA MET A 105 0.34 -2.00 -8.75
C MET A 105 -0.27 -0.79 -8.03
N GLU A 106 -1.48 -0.91 -7.47
CA GLU A 106 -2.10 0.18 -6.72
C GLU A 106 -1.26 0.58 -5.48
N LYS A 107 -0.69 -0.41 -4.79
CA LYS A 107 0.23 -0.18 -3.66
C LYS A 107 1.47 0.58 -4.13
N VAL A 108 2.11 0.12 -5.22
CA VAL A 108 3.28 0.78 -5.81
C VAL A 108 2.97 2.24 -6.15
N VAL A 109 1.86 2.51 -6.85
CA VAL A 109 1.47 3.88 -7.23
C VAL A 109 1.26 4.77 -6.00
N ARG A 110 0.64 4.24 -4.94
CA ARG A 110 0.43 4.97 -3.69
C ARG A 110 1.74 5.31 -2.99
N GLU A 111 2.66 4.36 -2.93
CA GLU A 111 3.97 4.53 -2.33
C GLU A 111 4.84 5.50 -3.13
N GLU A 112 4.86 5.39 -4.46
CA GLU A 112 5.55 6.35 -5.32
C GLU A 112 5.02 7.77 -5.15
N LYS A 113 3.70 7.92 -5.03
CA LYS A 113 3.09 9.23 -4.77
C LYS A 113 3.57 9.81 -3.44
N PHE A 114 3.60 9.01 -2.38
CA PHE A 114 4.13 9.45 -1.09
C PHE A 114 5.60 9.88 -1.21
N LEU A 115 6.45 9.06 -1.82
CA LEU A 115 7.87 9.38 -2.00
C LEU A 115 8.10 10.66 -2.79
N LYS A 116 7.23 10.95 -3.78
CA LYS A 116 7.29 12.18 -4.56
C LYS A 116 6.85 13.41 -3.78
N GLU A 117 5.80 13.31 -2.96
CA GLU A 117 5.19 14.44 -2.25
C GLU A 117 5.90 14.78 -0.92
N GLU A 118 6.51 13.80 -0.26
CA GLU A 118 7.06 13.97 1.09
C GLU A 118 8.20 15.00 1.19
N PRO A 119 9.16 15.08 0.24
CA PRO A 119 10.23 16.08 0.29
C PRO A 119 9.69 17.51 0.31
N ASP A 120 8.71 17.83 -0.54
CA ASP A 120 8.10 19.16 -0.61
C ASP A 120 7.31 19.50 0.67
N ARG A 121 6.60 18.51 1.22
CA ARG A 121 5.90 18.65 2.51
C ARG A 121 6.87 18.94 3.64
N LEU A 122 7.99 18.21 3.71
CA LEU A 122 9.03 18.41 4.72
C LEU A 122 9.71 19.77 4.58
N GLU A 123 10.03 20.18 3.36
CA GLU A 123 10.66 21.47 3.09
C GLU A 123 9.72 22.64 3.44
N SER A 124 8.42 22.51 3.16
CA SER A 124 7.40 23.47 3.62
C SER A 124 7.31 23.55 5.15
N ALA A 125 7.36 22.40 5.84
CA ALA A 125 7.41 22.37 7.30
C ALA A 125 8.67 23.04 7.85
N LEU A 126 9.84 22.74 7.26
CA LEU A 126 11.11 23.35 7.66
C LEU A 126 11.09 24.88 7.50
N ARG A 127 10.53 25.40 6.41
CA ARG A 127 10.36 26.85 6.21
C ARG A 127 9.51 27.47 7.32
N ARG A 128 8.40 26.83 7.71
CA ARG A 128 7.56 27.28 8.83
C ARG A 128 8.31 27.24 10.16
N CYS A 129 9.07 26.19 10.43
CA CYS A 129 9.93 26.09 11.60
C CYS A 129 10.93 27.26 11.66
N LYS A 130 11.65 27.54 10.57
CA LYS A 130 12.62 28.66 10.49
C LYS A 130 11.96 30.01 10.80
N LYS A 131 10.75 30.27 10.27
CA LYS A 131 9.99 31.50 10.55
C LYS A 131 9.63 31.62 12.03
N LEU A 132 9.09 30.55 12.63
CA LEU A 132 8.73 30.53 14.05
C LEU A 132 9.96 30.72 14.93
N THR A 133 11.09 30.07 14.60
CA THR A 133 12.37 30.27 15.30
C THR A 133 12.80 31.73 15.26
N GLY A 134 12.73 32.39 14.11
CA GLY A 134 13.04 33.83 13.99
C GLY A 134 12.17 34.71 14.88
N THR A 135 10.86 34.44 14.94
CA THR A 135 9.92 35.14 15.85
C THR A 135 10.30 34.92 17.31
N LEU A 136 10.59 33.68 17.71
CA LEU A 136 10.99 33.34 19.09
C LEU A 136 12.30 34.04 19.50
N VAL A 137 13.29 34.10 18.60
CA VAL A 137 14.55 34.83 18.86
C VAL A 137 14.28 36.32 19.09
N THR A 138 13.39 36.93 18.30
CA THR A 138 13.00 38.34 18.45
C THR A 138 12.30 38.57 19.78
N LEU A 139 11.33 37.73 20.13
CA LEU A 139 10.62 37.82 21.42
C LEU A 139 11.57 37.67 22.61
N LYS A 140 12.54 36.75 22.54
CA LYS A 140 13.57 36.58 23.58
C LYS A 140 14.41 37.84 23.77
N ARG A 141 14.81 38.51 22.68
CA ARG A 141 15.56 39.78 22.74
C ARG A 141 14.72 40.90 23.37
N LEU A 142 13.45 41.04 22.96
CA LEU A 142 12.54 42.03 23.51
C LEU A 142 12.33 41.83 25.02
N ALA A 143 12.09 40.58 25.45
CA ALA A 143 11.95 40.24 26.86
C ALA A 143 13.21 40.60 27.66
N SER A 144 14.41 40.31 27.14
CA SER A 144 15.68 40.67 27.79
C SER A 144 15.86 42.18 27.95
N VAL A 145 15.45 42.99 26.96
CA VAL A 145 15.49 44.46 27.07
C VAL A 145 14.49 44.97 28.10
N GLN A 146 13.30 44.36 28.17
CA GLN A 146 12.29 44.71 29.18
C GLN A 146 12.78 44.41 30.60
N GLU A 147 13.41 43.25 30.80
CA GLU A 147 13.96 42.82 32.10
C GLU A 147 15.08 43.77 32.59
N GLN A 148 15.95 44.23 31.69
CA GLN A 148 16.97 45.24 32.02
C GLN A 148 16.37 46.58 32.44
N ARG A 149 15.25 47.02 31.82
CA ARG A 149 14.59 48.28 32.18
C ARG A 149 13.88 48.21 33.52
N THR A 150 13.34 47.05 33.89
CA THR A 150 12.69 46.85 35.20
C THR A 150 13.66 46.81 36.38
N CYS A 151 14.97 46.62 36.14
CA CYS A 151 15.99 46.64 37.20
C CYS A 151 16.55 48.03 37.55
N VAL A 152 16.15 49.11 36.85
CA VAL A 152 16.72 50.47 37.03
C VAL A 152 15.82 51.42 37.84
N GLU A 153 14.80 50.92 38.56
CA GLU A 153 14.10 51.75 39.58
C GLU A 153 14.48 51.35 41.01
N PRO A 154 15.32 52.16 41.68
CA PRO A 154 15.31 52.28 43.14
C PRO A 154 14.60 53.57 43.60
N GLN A 155 13.52 53.35 44.37
CA GLN A 155 12.92 54.14 45.46
C GLN A 155 13.01 55.69 45.46
N GLN A 156 11.85 56.33 45.67
CA GLN A 156 11.75 57.50 46.55
C GLN A 156 10.53 57.43 47.49
N ASP A 157 10.84 57.58 48.78
CA ASP A 157 9.99 57.56 49.98
C ASP A 157 9.07 58.80 50.16
N THR A 158 7.79 58.56 50.55
CA THR A 158 6.89 59.20 51.58
C THR A 158 6.72 60.75 51.68
N PRO A 159 5.75 61.33 52.46
CA PRO A 159 4.63 60.78 53.26
C PRO A 159 3.24 61.46 53.08
N GLU A 160 2.25 60.93 53.82
CA GLU A 160 0.83 61.33 53.95
C GLU A 160 0.55 62.79 54.38
N THR A 161 -0.66 63.30 54.04
CA THR A 161 -1.38 64.28 54.87
C THR A 161 -2.89 64.10 54.75
N THR A 162 -3.49 63.77 55.90
CA THR A 162 -4.92 63.69 56.22
C THR A 162 -5.63 65.04 56.10
N ARG A 163 -6.86 65.08 55.57
CA ARG A 163 -7.91 65.97 56.09
C ARG A 163 -9.33 65.47 55.80
N THR A 164 -10.11 65.51 56.88
CA THR A 164 -11.49 65.07 57.09
C THR A 164 -12.57 66.03 56.57
N ALA A 165 -13.78 65.46 56.42
CA ALA A 165 -15.12 66.02 56.65
C ALA A 165 -16.03 66.31 55.42
N GLU A 166 -17.16 65.56 55.40
CA GLU A 166 -18.57 65.99 55.20
C GLU A 166 -18.99 66.63 53.85
N VAL A 167 -20.18 66.46 53.23
CA VAL A 167 -21.48 65.83 53.52
C VAL A 167 -22.37 65.96 52.25
N GLN A 168 -23.28 65.00 52.00
CA GLN A 168 -24.57 65.09 51.24
C GLN A 168 -24.58 65.32 49.70
N THR A 169 -25.51 64.83 48.85
CA THR A 169 -26.60 63.82 48.83
C THR A 169 -27.07 63.67 47.37
N THR A 170 -27.80 62.59 47.07
CA THR A 170 -28.82 62.40 46.00
C THR A 170 -28.28 62.04 44.60
N ASN A 171 -28.84 61.11 43.82
CA ASN A 171 -30.12 60.41 43.91
C ASN A 171 -30.14 59.09 43.10
N LYS A 172 -31.12 58.26 43.47
CA LYS A 172 -31.67 57.00 42.92
C LYS A 172 -31.60 56.80 41.38
N VAL A 173 -31.15 55.63 40.89
CA VAL A 173 -31.90 54.38 40.53
C VAL A 173 -32.92 54.59 39.39
N VAL A 174 -32.85 53.74 38.35
CA VAL A 174 -33.92 52.81 37.90
C VAL A 174 -33.49 52.09 36.60
N PHE A 175 -33.49 50.76 36.67
CA PHE A 175 -33.58 49.77 35.58
C PHE A 175 -35.07 49.36 35.47
N PRO A 176 -35.58 48.81 34.35
CA PRO A 176 -35.11 47.55 33.73
C PRO A 176 -34.59 47.67 32.30
#